data_AF-A0A7S4VBD8-F1
#
_entry.id   AF-A0A7S4VBD8-F1
#
_cell.length_a   1.000
_cell.length_b   1.000
_cell.length_c   1.000
_cell.angle_alpha   90.00
_cell.angle_beta   90.00
_cell.angle_gamma   90.00
#
_symmetry.space_group_name_H-M   'P 1'
#
loop_
_entity.id
_entity.type
_entity.pdbx_description
1 polymer ?
#
loop_
_entity_poly.entity_id
_entity_poly.type
_entity_poly.pdbx_seq_one_letter_code
_entity_poly.pdbx_strand_id
1 'polypeptide(L)'
;MAVVNDLRFQYPVHFEMVNRVTKLPFPNNSAKRYYEEQKDFFLKAAEEFEIHPYWADNNAKEGMGFREVVTERVLGMYRQFQATGRMDYRLEKDRCAMIEFFRNNNIPHPAVKKMWYSKEAVIEDLKSGAIEKMVDNFPIFLKACHLTQQSSDGTFSIKTPAALKDNEENILKFINHRWGYRSRDVDRPWQDKGDKLTDALTPSYEIQEPFMQTGGNQMHVEGRVAVGLIEVRAEVMWGKVYLVNLDATTIFRRDGKIEDYTSFMGGVLHMPPEAGKRVSWLRDEGYIDCVIEVSERLAQAAHIEYVRVDVFIDKGDPKNCAVNEISLTSGYVYYGHEERMVNLWIDGLVNKRYKVFETDIPVHELKSA
;
A
#
# COMPACT_ATOMS: atom_id res chain seq x y z
N MET A 1 15.35 20.21 11.12
CA MET A 1 14.30 19.99 10.10
C MET A 1 13.46 18.83 10.62
N ALA A 2 12.23 19.08 11.07
CA ALA A 2 11.43 18.08 11.79
C ALA A 2 11.18 16.85 10.90
N VAL A 3 11.41 15.67 11.48
CA VAL A 3 11.23 14.38 10.80
C VAL A 3 9.75 14.22 10.49
N VAL A 4 9.45 13.81 9.26
CA VAL A 4 8.10 13.72 8.69
C VAL A 4 7.21 12.76 9.51
N ASN A 5 7.79 11.69 10.09
CA ASN A 5 7.09 10.70 10.91
C ASN A 5 6.68 11.17 12.32
N ASP A 6 7.01 12.40 12.72
CA ASP A 6 6.88 12.85 14.11
C ASP A 6 5.45 13.30 14.46
N LEU A 7 4.57 13.59 13.50
CA LEU A 7 3.25 14.18 13.81
C LEU A 7 2.30 13.23 14.56
N ARG A 8 2.29 11.94 14.22
CA ARG A 8 1.43 10.96 14.91
C ARG A 8 1.88 10.70 16.35
N PHE A 9 3.18 10.83 16.61
CA PHE A 9 3.78 10.67 17.93
C PHE A 9 3.75 11.96 18.75
N GLN A 10 3.97 13.11 18.12
CA GLN A 10 3.89 14.43 18.76
C GLN A 10 2.45 14.87 19.05
N TYR A 11 1.49 14.49 18.21
CA TYR A 11 0.10 14.94 18.31
C TYR A 11 -0.91 13.79 18.18
N PRO A 12 -0.86 12.77 19.04
CA PRO A 12 -1.76 11.61 18.97
C PRO A 12 -3.25 12.00 19.10
N VAL A 13 -3.54 13.01 19.94
CA VAL A 13 -4.90 13.54 20.12
C VAL A 13 -5.40 14.26 18.87
N HIS A 14 -4.53 15.00 18.17
CA HIS A 14 -4.89 15.64 16.92
C HIS A 14 -5.21 14.59 15.85
N PHE A 15 -4.41 13.54 15.75
CA PHE A 15 -4.67 12.45 14.80
C PHE A 15 -5.98 11.70 15.09
N GLU A 16 -6.28 11.43 16.37
CA GLU A 16 -7.53 10.78 16.77
C GLU A 16 -8.75 11.70 16.56
N MET A 17 -8.61 12.99 16.86
CA MET A 17 -9.63 14.00 16.60
C MET A 17 -9.89 14.17 15.11
N VAL A 18 -8.84 14.31 14.29
CA VAL A 18 -8.93 14.38 12.83
C VAL A 18 -9.63 13.15 12.28
N ASN A 19 -9.30 11.93 12.71
CA ASN A 19 -10.01 10.72 12.26
C ASN A 19 -11.50 10.67 12.64
N ARG A 20 -11.92 11.36 13.72
CA ARG A 20 -13.33 11.49 14.09
C ARG A 20 -14.03 12.62 13.33
N VAL A 21 -13.31 13.72 13.10
CA VAL A 21 -13.80 14.96 12.49
C VAL A 21 -13.82 14.91 10.97
N THR A 22 -12.93 14.16 10.32
CA THR A 22 -12.93 13.95 8.86
C THR A 22 -14.18 13.26 8.34
N LYS A 23 -14.97 12.67 9.24
CA LYS A 23 -16.31 12.14 8.96
C LYS A 23 -17.41 13.20 8.97
N LEU A 24 -17.10 14.44 9.36
CA LEU A 24 -18.05 15.55 9.28
C LEU A 24 -18.16 15.99 7.81
N PRO A 25 -19.38 16.33 7.35
CA PRO A 25 -19.66 16.57 5.94
C PRO A 25 -19.20 17.97 5.49
N PHE A 26 -17.98 18.37 5.82
CA PHE A 26 -17.42 19.63 5.34
C PHE A 26 -17.02 19.48 3.87
N PRO A 27 -17.59 20.28 2.96
CA PRO A 27 -17.28 20.19 1.54
C PRO A 27 -15.83 20.61 1.31
N ASN A 28 -15.03 19.71 0.73
CA ASN A 28 -13.69 20.05 0.25
C ASN A 28 -13.78 20.60 -1.19
N ASN A 29 -13.85 21.92 -1.30
CA ASN A 29 -13.90 22.61 -2.59
C ASN A 29 -12.61 22.44 -3.41
N SER A 30 -11.46 22.22 -2.76
CA SER A 30 -10.19 21.96 -3.46
C SER A 30 -10.24 20.59 -4.16
N ALA A 31 -10.68 19.56 -3.44
CA ALA A 31 -10.87 18.22 -3.99
C ALA A 31 -11.90 18.21 -5.13
N LYS A 32 -13.02 18.93 -4.97
CA LYS A 32 -14.04 19.07 -6.04
C LYS A 32 -13.44 19.72 -7.29
N ARG A 33 -12.75 20.84 -7.14
CA ARG A 33 -12.13 21.55 -8.28
C ARG A 33 -11.09 20.68 -8.97
N TYR A 34 -10.24 20.02 -8.20
CA TYR A 34 -9.24 19.09 -8.74
C TYR A 34 -9.87 17.96 -9.55
N TYR A 35 -10.94 17.36 -9.03
CA TYR A 35 -11.70 16.35 -9.75
C TYR A 35 -12.24 16.88 -11.08
N GLU A 36 -12.87 18.06 -11.07
CA GLU A 36 -13.40 18.69 -12.29
C GLU A 36 -12.29 18.95 -13.31
N GLU A 37 -11.11 19.38 -12.86
CA GLU A 37 -9.92 19.61 -13.70
C GLU A 37 -9.32 18.30 -14.27
N GLN A 38 -9.39 17.18 -13.54
CA GLN A 38 -8.77 15.91 -13.92
C GLN A 38 -9.73 14.90 -14.55
N LYS A 39 -11.04 15.15 -14.51
CA LYS A 39 -12.06 14.17 -14.89
C LYS A 39 -11.82 13.58 -16.28
N ASP A 40 -11.73 14.43 -17.30
CA ASP A 40 -11.60 13.98 -18.69
C ASP A 40 -10.30 13.21 -18.93
N PHE A 41 -9.22 13.58 -18.22
CA PHE A 41 -7.95 12.86 -18.27
C PHE A 41 -8.10 11.41 -17.78
N PHE A 42 -8.76 11.21 -16.63
CA PHE A 42 -8.98 9.87 -16.09
C PHE A 42 -9.99 9.04 -16.87
N LEU A 43 -11.03 9.67 -17.42
CA LEU A 43 -11.99 8.96 -18.29
C LEU A 43 -11.32 8.48 -19.57
N LYS A 44 -10.46 9.31 -20.18
CA LYS A 44 -9.66 8.89 -21.33
C LYS A 44 -8.68 7.78 -20.95
N ALA A 45 -8.01 7.89 -19.80
CA ALA A 45 -7.12 6.84 -19.32
C ALA A 45 -7.86 5.50 -19.14
N ALA A 46 -9.08 5.54 -18.60
CA ALA A 46 -9.94 4.35 -18.48
C ALA A 46 -10.22 3.72 -19.85
N GLU A 47 -10.67 4.50 -20.84
CA GLU A 47 -10.97 4.00 -22.20
C GLU A 47 -9.79 3.30 -22.88
N GLU A 48 -8.57 3.76 -22.58
CA GLU A 48 -7.33 3.18 -23.11
C GLU A 48 -6.80 2.01 -22.28
N PHE A 49 -7.25 1.86 -21.03
CA PHE A 49 -6.75 0.87 -20.07
C PHE A 49 -7.24 -0.55 -20.40
N GLU A 50 -6.34 -1.51 -20.24
CA GLU A 50 -6.64 -2.94 -20.33
C GLU A 50 -6.75 -3.51 -18.93
N ILE A 51 -7.97 -3.79 -18.48
CA ILE A 51 -8.22 -4.37 -17.15
C ILE A 51 -8.11 -5.89 -17.20
N HIS A 52 -7.52 -6.48 -16.17
CA HIS A 52 -7.50 -7.92 -16.01
C HIS A 52 -8.92 -8.46 -15.85
N PRO A 53 -9.28 -9.63 -16.46
CA PRO A 53 -10.61 -10.23 -16.32
C PRO A 53 -11.03 -10.45 -14.87
N TYR A 54 -10.06 -10.68 -13.97
CA TYR A 54 -10.32 -10.81 -12.54
C TYR A 54 -10.92 -9.56 -11.91
N TRP A 55 -10.39 -8.39 -12.28
CA TRP A 55 -10.80 -7.10 -11.70
C TRP A 55 -12.05 -6.55 -12.39
N ALA A 56 -12.34 -7.01 -13.62
CA ALA A 56 -13.56 -6.67 -14.34
C ALA A 56 -14.84 -7.24 -13.68
N ASP A 57 -14.75 -8.31 -12.87
CA ASP A 57 -15.89 -8.83 -12.08
C ASP A 57 -16.17 -7.97 -10.85
N ASN A 58 -16.72 -6.78 -11.10
CA ASN A 58 -17.16 -5.85 -10.08
C ASN A 58 -18.62 -5.42 -10.34
N ASN A 59 -19.45 -5.47 -9.29
CA ASN A 59 -20.86 -5.08 -9.33
C ASN A 59 -21.10 -3.65 -8.82
N ALA A 60 -20.08 -2.79 -8.92
CA ALA A 60 -20.19 -1.38 -8.60
C ALA A 60 -21.35 -0.72 -9.38
N LYS A 61 -22.07 0.18 -8.72
CA LYS A 61 -23.22 0.91 -9.28
C LYS A 61 -23.05 2.40 -9.06
N GLU A 62 -23.69 3.18 -9.92
CA GLU A 62 -23.79 4.63 -9.74
C GLU A 62 -24.29 4.98 -8.33
N GLY A 63 -23.69 6.01 -7.73
CA GLY A 63 -24.06 6.50 -6.40
C GLY A 63 -23.44 5.75 -5.22
N MET A 64 -22.71 4.64 -5.45
CA MET A 64 -21.96 3.98 -4.38
C MET A 64 -20.82 4.85 -3.85
N GLY A 65 -20.63 4.87 -2.53
CA GLY A 65 -19.47 5.46 -1.88
C GLY A 65 -18.23 4.59 -2.00
N PHE A 66 -17.06 5.18 -1.73
CA PHE A 66 -15.75 4.52 -1.87
C PHE A 66 -15.68 3.16 -1.15
N ARG A 67 -16.15 3.09 0.10
CA ARG A 67 -16.15 1.86 0.89
C ARG A 67 -17.09 0.79 0.34
N GLU A 68 -18.20 1.19 -0.28
CA GLU A 68 -19.14 0.25 -0.89
C GLU A 68 -18.53 -0.37 -2.14
N VAL A 69 -17.84 0.42 -2.97
CA VAL A 69 -17.12 -0.12 -4.15
C VAL A 69 -15.97 -1.06 -3.74
N VAL A 70 -15.21 -0.72 -2.69
CA VAL A 70 -14.22 -1.64 -2.12
C VAL A 70 -14.87 -2.93 -1.62
N THR A 71 -16.05 -2.83 -1.00
CA THR A 71 -16.84 -4.00 -0.57
C THR A 71 -17.18 -4.89 -1.77
N GLU A 72 -17.74 -4.31 -2.83
CA GLU A 72 -18.10 -5.05 -4.04
C GLU A 72 -16.90 -5.70 -4.72
N ARG A 73 -15.73 -5.05 -4.70
CA ARG A 73 -14.48 -5.66 -5.15
C ARG A 73 -14.12 -6.91 -4.34
N VAL A 74 -14.16 -6.84 -3.01
CA VAL A 74 -13.85 -8.01 -2.16
C VAL A 74 -14.85 -9.14 -2.39
N LEU A 75 -16.13 -8.78 -2.58
CA LEU A 75 -17.16 -9.75 -2.95
C LEU A 75 -16.87 -10.38 -4.33
N GLY A 76 -16.38 -9.60 -5.30
CA GLY A 76 -15.90 -10.10 -6.60
C GLY A 76 -14.75 -11.09 -6.47
N MET A 77 -13.72 -10.74 -5.69
CA MET A 77 -12.61 -11.64 -5.37
C MET A 77 -13.12 -12.97 -4.79
N TYR A 78 -14.07 -12.90 -3.86
CA TYR A 78 -14.67 -14.10 -3.27
C TYR A 78 -15.51 -14.92 -4.23
N ARG A 79 -16.30 -14.29 -5.12
CA ARG A 79 -17.04 -14.99 -6.18
C ARG A 79 -16.08 -15.74 -7.10
N GLN A 80 -15.00 -15.08 -7.55
CA GLN A 80 -13.99 -15.70 -8.41
C GLN A 80 -13.30 -16.89 -7.72
N PHE A 81 -12.92 -16.73 -6.46
CA PHE A 81 -12.35 -17.81 -5.66
C PHE A 81 -13.30 -19.01 -5.53
N GLN A 82 -14.59 -18.78 -5.24
CA GLN A 82 -15.58 -19.86 -5.12
C GLN A 82 -15.87 -20.55 -6.47
N ALA A 83 -15.96 -19.78 -7.55
CA ALA A 83 -16.37 -20.31 -8.85
C ALA A 83 -15.24 -21.04 -9.59
N THR A 84 -14.00 -20.57 -9.43
CA THR A 84 -12.87 -21.02 -10.26
C THR A 84 -11.65 -21.49 -9.45
N GLY A 85 -11.61 -21.24 -8.14
CA GLY A 85 -10.43 -21.45 -7.31
C GLY A 85 -9.33 -20.40 -7.51
N ARG A 86 -9.55 -19.38 -8.34
CA ARG A 86 -8.57 -18.31 -8.58
C ARG A 86 -8.30 -17.48 -7.33
N MET A 87 -7.03 -17.14 -7.15
CA MET A 87 -6.52 -16.43 -5.96
C MET A 87 -5.74 -15.17 -6.32
N ASP A 88 -6.15 -14.41 -7.33
CA ASP A 88 -5.42 -13.21 -7.77
C ASP A 88 -5.37 -12.11 -6.69
N TYR A 89 -6.26 -12.17 -5.70
CA TYR A 89 -6.18 -11.34 -4.48
C TYR A 89 -4.87 -11.55 -3.68
N ARG A 90 -4.13 -12.64 -3.94
CA ARG A 90 -2.77 -12.87 -3.42
C ARG A 90 -1.81 -11.74 -3.75
N LEU A 91 -2.02 -11.00 -4.84
CA LEU A 91 -1.22 -9.83 -5.18
C LEU A 91 -1.13 -8.82 -4.01
N GLU A 92 -2.18 -8.68 -3.20
CA GLU A 92 -2.16 -7.86 -1.98
C GLU A 92 -2.04 -8.69 -0.70
N LYS A 93 -2.75 -9.83 -0.64
CA LYS A 93 -2.94 -10.54 0.62
C LYS A 93 -1.80 -11.52 0.94
N ASP A 94 -0.95 -11.83 -0.02
CA ASP A 94 0.24 -12.67 0.13
C ASP A 94 1.49 -11.89 -0.28
N ARG A 95 2.26 -11.42 0.72
CA ARG A 95 3.46 -10.62 0.49
C ARG A 95 4.51 -11.34 -0.34
N CYS A 96 4.65 -12.66 -0.20
CA CYS A 96 5.63 -13.42 -0.96
C CYS A 96 5.25 -13.39 -2.45
N ALA A 97 3.98 -13.64 -2.77
CA ALA A 97 3.45 -13.52 -4.14
C ALA A 97 3.58 -12.09 -4.68
N MET A 98 3.31 -11.07 -3.87
CA MET A 98 3.47 -9.66 -4.22
C MET A 98 4.93 -9.32 -4.60
N ILE A 99 5.90 -9.79 -3.80
CA ILE A 99 7.32 -9.54 -4.07
C ILE A 99 7.80 -10.31 -5.30
N GLU A 100 7.33 -11.55 -5.51
CA GLU A 100 7.60 -12.30 -6.74
C GLU A 100 7.05 -11.56 -7.97
N PHE A 101 5.83 -11.02 -7.88
CA PHE A 101 5.26 -10.16 -8.91
C PHE A 101 6.14 -8.91 -9.15
N PHE A 102 6.60 -8.23 -8.09
CA PHE A 102 7.49 -7.07 -8.24
C PHE A 102 8.79 -7.43 -8.96
N ARG A 103 9.43 -8.54 -8.60
CA ARG A 103 10.66 -9.03 -9.27
C ARG A 103 10.41 -9.33 -10.74
N ASN A 104 9.34 -10.03 -11.04
CA ASN A 104 8.98 -10.42 -12.40
C ASN A 104 8.68 -9.22 -13.31
N ASN A 105 8.25 -8.10 -12.73
CA ASN A 105 7.85 -6.90 -13.46
C ASN A 105 8.84 -5.73 -13.28
N ASN A 106 10.03 -6.00 -12.75
CA ASN A 106 11.07 -4.99 -12.49
C ASN A 106 10.55 -3.79 -11.69
N ILE A 107 9.67 -4.03 -10.72
CA ILE A 107 9.19 -3.01 -9.78
C ILE A 107 10.21 -2.88 -8.65
N PRO A 108 10.83 -1.71 -8.45
CA PRO A 108 11.73 -1.46 -7.33
C PRO A 108 11.03 -1.76 -6.00
N HIS A 109 11.70 -2.54 -5.15
CA HIS A 109 11.23 -2.92 -3.82
C HIS A 109 12.46 -3.15 -2.92
N PRO A 110 12.33 -3.03 -1.58
CA PRO A 110 13.42 -3.36 -0.68
C PRO A 110 13.90 -4.80 -0.87
N ALA A 111 15.20 -5.05 -0.65
CA ALA A 111 15.79 -6.35 -0.94
C ALA A 111 15.22 -7.44 -0.03
N VAL A 112 14.50 -8.40 -0.62
CA VAL A 112 14.10 -9.65 0.04
C VAL A 112 15.16 -10.70 -0.25
N LYS A 113 15.80 -11.25 0.79
CA LYS A 113 16.92 -12.19 0.63
C LYS A 113 16.45 -13.64 0.51
N LYS A 114 15.38 -14.01 1.21
CA LYS A 114 14.82 -15.35 1.18
C LYS A 114 13.33 -15.36 1.51
N MET A 115 12.63 -16.33 0.94
CA MET A 115 11.26 -16.70 1.26
C MET A 115 11.22 -18.17 1.70
N TRP A 116 10.43 -18.49 2.71
CA TRP A 116 10.23 -19.83 3.24
C TRP A 116 8.78 -20.23 3.13
N TYR A 117 8.54 -21.37 2.49
CA TYR A 117 7.23 -22.00 2.36
C TYR A 117 7.02 -23.16 3.36
N SER A 118 7.96 -23.34 4.29
CA SER A 118 7.86 -24.27 5.43
C SER A 118 8.32 -23.59 6.71
N LYS A 119 7.61 -23.88 7.81
CA LYS A 119 7.92 -23.40 9.16
C LYS A 119 9.25 -23.96 9.65
N GLU A 120 9.49 -25.23 9.35
CA GLU A 120 10.67 -25.96 9.76
C GLU A 120 11.92 -25.36 9.09
N ALA A 121 11.82 -24.99 7.80
CA ALA A 121 12.91 -24.38 7.06
C ALA A 121 13.34 -23.01 7.61
N VAL A 122 12.39 -22.15 8.00
CA VAL A 122 12.74 -20.84 8.62
C VAL A 122 13.35 -21.02 10.02
N ILE A 123 12.88 -22.02 10.78
CA ILE A 123 13.43 -22.36 12.10
C ILE A 123 14.85 -22.91 11.97
N GLU A 124 15.10 -23.75 10.98
CA GLU A 124 16.42 -24.32 10.70
C GLU A 124 17.42 -23.22 10.32
N ASP A 125 17.05 -22.31 9.42
CA ASP A 125 17.91 -21.20 9.01
C ASP A 125 18.22 -20.22 10.16
N LEU A 126 17.24 -20.01 11.06
CA LEU A 126 17.46 -19.23 12.28
C LEU A 126 18.49 -19.92 13.20
N LYS A 127 18.29 -21.20 13.52
CA LYS A 127 19.13 -21.95 14.48
C LYS A 127 20.53 -22.24 13.95
N SER A 128 20.68 -22.41 12.64
CA SER A 128 21.97 -22.66 12.00
C SER A 128 22.81 -21.38 11.81
N GLY A 129 22.22 -20.21 12.07
CA GLY A 129 22.84 -18.91 11.78
C GLY A 129 22.92 -18.60 10.27
N ALA A 130 22.16 -19.30 9.43
CA ALA A 130 22.11 -19.02 7.99
C ALA A 130 21.53 -17.64 7.70
N ILE A 131 20.57 -17.17 8.52
CA ILE A 131 19.97 -15.83 8.40
C ILE A 131 21.03 -14.73 8.49
N GLU A 132 21.96 -14.80 9.44
CA GLU A 132 23.02 -13.80 9.60
C GLU A 132 23.93 -13.72 8.37
N LYS A 133 24.17 -14.86 7.69
CA LYS A 133 25.08 -14.96 6.56
C LYS A 133 24.46 -14.54 5.22
N MET A 134 23.13 -14.49 5.12
CA MET A 134 22.42 -14.15 3.87
C MET A 134 22.03 -12.67 3.77
N VAL A 135 22.23 -11.90 4.83
CA VAL A 135 21.89 -10.48 4.90
C VAL A 135 23.17 -9.66 5.02
N ASP A 136 23.18 -8.51 4.37
CA ASP A 136 24.29 -7.56 4.32
C ASP A 136 24.01 -6.35 5.25
N ASN A 137 22.74 -6.01 5.45
CA ASN A 137 22.32 -4.79 6.15
C ASN A 137 21.33 -5.09 7.28
N PHE A 138 21.54 -4.49 8.44
CA PHE A 138 20.59 -4.46 9.56
C PHE A 138 20.05 -3.03 9.76
N PRO A 139 18.80 -2.86 10.26
CA PRO A 139 17.89 -3.87 10.79
C PRO A 139 17.21 -4.68 9.69
N ILE A 140 16.99 -5.99 9.91
CA ILE A 140 16.24 -6.87 9.00
C ILE A 140 14.83 -7.13 9.54
N PHE A 141 13.92 -7.47 8.64
CA PHE A 141 12.51 -7.67 8.94
C PHE A 141 12.09 -9.09 8.53
N LEU A 142 11.75 -9.93 9.51
CA LEU A 142 11.11 -11.21 9.29
C LEU A 142 9.60 -11.00 9.19
N LYS A 143 9.01 -11.23 8.02
CA LYS A 143 7.61 -10.92 7.73
C LYS A 143 6.83 -12.19 7.38
N ALA A 144 5.69 -12.42 8.03
CA ALA A 144 4.74 -13.47 7.69
C ALA A 144 3.97 -13.06 6.43
N CYS A 145 4.17 -13.76 5.32
CA CYS A 145 3.69 -13.32 4.02
C CYS A 145 2.15 -13.32 3.90
N HIS A 146 1.49 -14.29 4.53
CA HIS A 146 0.03 -14.41 4.59
C HIS A 146 -0.65 -13.40 5.53
N LEU A 147 0.10 -12.50 6.17
CA LEU A 147 -0.40 -11.54 7.16
C LEU A 147 -0.07 -10.10 6.74
N THR A 148 -0.81 -9.59 5.76
CA THR A 148 -0.60 -8.21 5.23
C THR A 148 -1.52 -7.15 5.85
N GLN A 149 -2.51 -7.55 6.64
CA GLN A 149 -3.37 -6.61 7.36
C GLN A 149 -2.65 -6.02 8.59
N GLN A 150 -2.78 -4.71 8.82
CA GLN A 150 -2.10 -4.00 9.91
C GLN A 150 -2.38 -4.59 11.31
N SER A 151 -3.57 -5.16 11.53
CA SER A 151 -3.99 -5.77 12.80
C SER A 151 -3.25 -7.07 13.14
N SER A 152 -2.54 -7.66 12.17
CA SER A 152 -1.99 -9.02 12.30
C SER A 152 -0.61 -9.08 12.97
N ASP A 153 0.06 -7.95 13.15
CA ASP A 153 1.44 -7.86 13.63
C ASP A 153 2.37 -8.86 12.93
N GLY A 154 2.25 -8.96 11.61
CA GLY A 154 2.96 -9.92 10.76
C GLY A 154 4.45 -9.67 10.58
N THR A 155 5.05 -8.68 11.25
CA THR A 155 6.47 -8.30 11.08
C THR A 155 7.22 -8.34 12.41
N PHE A 156 8.37 -9.01 12.42
CA PHE A 156 9.34 -9.01 13.53
C PHE A 156 10.65 -8.34 13.08
N SER A 157 11.02 -7.25 13.75
CA SER A 157 12.23 -6.49 13.41
C SER A 157 13.42 -6.97 14.23
N ILE A 158 14.54 -7.25 13.56
CA ILE A 158 15.78 -7.73 14.17
C ILE A 158 16.84 -6.65 13.94
N LYS A 159 17.26 -5.99 15.02
CA LYS A 159 18.00 -4.72 14.92
C LYS A 159 19.49 -4.87 14.63
N THR A 160 20.08 -5.98 15.07
CA THR A 160 21.52 -6.23 14.97
C THR A 160 21.77 -7.72 14.73
N PRO A 161 22.95 -8.12 14.23
CA PRO A 161 23.32 -9.53 14.13
C PRO A 161 23.20 -10.27 15.47
N ALA A 162 23.72 -9.67 16.56
CA ALA A 162 23.64 -10.23 17.91
C ALA A 162 22.18 -10.50 18.35
N ALA A 163 21.22 -9.66 17.92
CA ALA A 163 19.81 -9.82 18.27
C ALA A 163 19.18 -11.11 17.71
N LEU A 164 19.75 -11.75 16.68
CA LEU A 164 19.29 -13.06 16.20
C LEU A 164 19.43 -14.13 17.28
N LYS A 165 20.57 -14.12 17.98
CA LYS A 165 20.88 -15.06 19.06
C LYS A 165 20.25 -14.62 20.38
N ASP A 166 20.42 -13.35 20.74
CA ASP A 166 19.96 -12.81 22.02
C ASP A 166 18.42 -12.86 22.16
N ASN A 167 17.69 -12.83 21.04
CA ASN A 167 16.22 -12.92 21.01
C ASN A 167 15.70 -14.18 20.31
N GLU A 168 16.52 -15.23 20.15
CA GLU A 168 16.13 -16.45 19.41
C GLU A 168 14.78 -17.01 19.88
N GLU A 169 14.58 -17.10 21.20
CA GLU A 169 13.33 -17.61 21.78
C GLU A 169 12.12 -16.76 21.37
N ASN A 170 12.26 -15.44 21.35
CA ASN A 170 11.18 -14.53 20.95
C ASN A 170 10.90 -14.62 19.45
N ILE A 171 11.94 -14.77 18.62
CA ILE A 171 11.79 -14.99 17.17
C ILE A 171 11.08 -16.33 16.92
N LEU A 172 11.46 -17.40 17.63
CA LEU A 172 10.81 -18.71 17.52
C LEU A 172 9.34 -18.66 17.97
N LYS A 173 9.03 -17.96 19.06
CA LYS A 173 7.64 -17.73 19.50
C LYS A 173 6.85 -16.99 18.44
N PHE A 174 7.43 -15.94 17.84
CA PHE A 174 6.83 -15.21 16.74
C PHE A 174 6.54 -16.12 15.53
N ILE A 175 7.53 -16.90 15.08
CA ILE A 175 7.39 -17.84 13.96
C ILE A 175 6.25 -18.83 14.22
N ASN A 176 6.28 -19.49 15.38
CA ASN A 176 5.28 -20.52 15.70
C ASN A 176 3.88 -19.93 15.83
N HIS A 177 3.75 -18.77 16.47
CA HIS A 177 2.45 -18.12 16.65
C HIS A 177 1.88 -17.63 15.30
N ARG A 178 2.70 -16.90 14.53
CA ARG A 178 2.22 -16.25 13.30
C ARG A 178 2.01 -17.23 12.14
N TRP A 179 2.67 -18.39 12.11
CA TRP A 179 2.41 -19.42 11.09
C TRP A 179 0.95 -19.93 11.09
N GLY A 180 0.38 -20.13 12.27
CA GLY A 180 -1.01 -20.59 12.42
C GLY A 180 -2.02 -19.46 12.55
N TYR A 181 -1.56 -18.20 12.63
CA TYR A 181 -2.45 -17.05 12.83
C TYR A 181 -3.18 -16.71 11.53
N ARG A 182 -4.42 -16.23 11.66
CA ARG A 182 -5.22 -15.72 10.54
C ARG A 182 -5.74 -14.35 10.90
N SER A 183 -5.46 -13.39 10.02
CA SER A 183 -5.85 -12.01 10.22
C SER A 183 -7.34 -11.85 9.94
N ARG A 184 -8.00 -11.01 10.74
CA ARG A 184 -9.43 -10.73 10.64
C ARG A 184 -9.67 -9.25 10.42
N ASP A 185 -10.60 -8.94 9.51
CA ASP A 185 -11.04 -7.59 9.19
C ASP A 185 -12.26 -7.18 10.05
N VAL A 186 -12.15 -7.30 11.38
CA VAL A 186 -13.27 -7.19 12.36
C VAL A 186 -14.16 -5.94 12.25
N ASP A 187 -13.63 -4.85 11.69
CA ASP A 187 -14.35 -3.57 11.56
C ASP A 187 -14.77 -3.25 10.11
N ARG A 188 -14.66 -4.22 9.18
CA ARG A 188 -14.96 -4.02 7.75
C ARG A 188 -16.30 -4.62 7.36
N PRO A 189 -17.07 -3.96 6.48
CA PRO A 189 -18.35 -4.49 6.01
C PRO A 189 -18.21 -5.79 5.21
N TRP A 190 -17.04 -6.07 4.64
CA TRP A 190 -16.73 -7.31 3.91
C TRP A 190 -16.10 -8.41 4.76
N GLN A 191 -16.04 -8.29 6.09
CA GLN A 191 -15.29 -9.20 6.97
C GLN A 191 -15.50 -10.69 6.64
N ASP A 192 -16.74 -11.19 6.61
CA ASP A 192 -17.01 -12.63 6.39
C ASP A 192 -16.40 -13.16 5.09
N LYS A 193 -16.38 -12.36 4.01
CA LYS A 193 -15.80 -12.80 2.74
C LYS A 193 -14.30 -12.54 2.68
N GLY A 194 -13.84 -11.42 3.22
CA GLY A 194 -12.42 -11.08 3.32
C GLY A 194 -11.65 -12.11 4.14
N ASP A 195 -12.17 -12.50 5.31
CA ASP A 195 -11.57 -13.49 6.20
C ASP A 195 -11.46 -14.86 5.51
N LYS A 196 -12.45 -15.26 4.68
CA LYS A 196 -12.37 -16.51 3.90
C LYS A 196 -11.27 -16.49 2.83
N LEU A 197 -10.99 -15.33 2.26
CA LEU A 197 -9.90 -15.19 1.27
C LEU A 197 -8.54 -15.29 1.96
N THR A 198 -8.37 -14.61 3.10
CA THR A 198 -7.11 -14.67 3.88
C THR A 198 -6.90 -16.03 4.55
N ASP A 199 -7.96 -16.71 4.99
CA ASP A 199 -7.88 -18.06 5.56
C ASP A 199 -7.35 -19.10 4.56
N ALA A 200 -7.63 -18.92 3.27
CA ALA A 200 -7.17 -19.80 2.20
C ALA A 200 -5.68 -19.60 1.82
N LEU A 201 -5.00 -18.59 2.37
CA LEU A 201 -3.59 -18.35 2.08
C LEU A 201 -2.70 -19.39 2.75
N THR A 202 -1.68 -19.84 2.01
CA THR A 202 -0.63 -20.69 2.53
C THR A 202 0.31 -19.87 3.42
N PRO A 203 0.53 -20.27 4.69
CA PRO A 203 1.52 -19.61 5.54
C PRO A 203 2.93 -19.71 4.97
N SER A 204 3.62 -18.59 5.00
CA SER A 204 5.01 -18.46 4.56
C SER A 204 5.66 -17.26 5.25
N TYR A 205 6.99 -17.18 5.17
CA TYR A 205 7.78 -16.07 5.68
C TYR A 205 8.68 -15.52 4.58
N GLU A 206 9.05 -14.26 4.70
CA GLU A 206 10.18 -13.67 4.00
C GLU A 206 11.11 -12.95 4.98
N ILE A 207 12.36 -12.75 4.56
CA ILE A 207 13.27 -11.84 5.23
C ILE A 207 13.69 -10.72 4.31
N GLN A 208 13.45 -9.51 4.77
CA GLN A 208 13.66 -8.28 4.03
C GLN A 208 14.72 -7.42 4.72
N GLU A 209 15.63 -6.86 3.93
CA GLU A 209 16.56 -5.83 4.35
C GLU A 209 15.91 -4.46 4.53
N PRO A 210 16.58 -3.53 5.22
CA PRO A 210 16.10 -2.17 5.30
C PRO A 210 16.15 -1.50 3.92
N PHE A 211 15.23 -0.58 3.67
CA PHE A 211 15.36 0.32 2.53
C PHE A 211 16.43 1.36 2.88
N MET A 212 17.56 1.30 2.17
CA MET A 212 18.72 2.14 2.45
C MET A 212 18.44 3.60 2.08
N GLN A 213 18.91 4.53 2.92
CA GLN A 213 18.85 5.96 2.67
C GLN A 213 20.27 6.47 2.36
N THR A 214 20.45 7.14 1.22
CA THR A 214 21.71 7.74 0.77
C THR A 214 22.01 9.03 1.54
N GLY A 215 20.97 9.75 1.98
CA GLY A 215 21.05 10.97 2.76
C GLY A 215 20.05 11.04 3.92
N GLY A 216 20.27 11.98 4.83
CA GLY A 216 19.44 12.12 6.05
C GLY A 216 19.88 11.22 7.20
N ASN A 217 19.01 11.10 8.21
CA ASN A 217 19.27 10.21 9.34
C ASN A 217 19.12 8.76 8.88
N GLN A 218 20.10 7.92 9.19
CA GLN A 218 20.00 6.47 8.99
C GLN A 218 18.72 5.96 9.67
N MET A 219 17.97 5.13 8.95
CA MET A 219 16.74 4.54 9.47
C MET A 219 17.08 3.71 10.71
N HIS A 220 16.30 3.90 11.79
CA HIS A 220 16.38 3.04 12.98
C HIS A 220 15.01 2.49 13.33
N VAL A 221 14.97 1.45 14.16
CA VAL A 221 13.71 0.79 14.54
C VAL A 221 13.35 1.08 16.00
N GLU A 222 12.17 1.63 16.22
CA GLU A 222 11.54 1.82 17.53
C GLU A 222 10.26 0.97 17.61
N GLY A 223 10.33 -0.15 18.34
CA GLY A 223 9.25 -1.15 18.33
C GLY A 223 9.03 -1.73 16.93
N ARG A 224 7.87 -1.43 16.34
CA ARG A 224 7.48 -1.87 14.98
C ARG A 224 7.68 -0.80 13.91
N VAL A 225 8.13 0.39 14.30
CA VAL A 225 8.19 1.54 13.40
C VAL A 225 9.62 1.75 12.93
N ALA A 226 9.78 1.89 11.63
CA ALA A 226 10.97 2.44 11.01
C ALA A 226 10.94 3.97 11.13
N VAL A 227 11.83 4.51 11.97
CA VAL A 227 12.01 5.95 12.14
C VAL A 227 13.06 6.43 11.15
N GLY A 228 12.82 7.57 10.51
CA GLY A 228 13.71 8.15 9.49
C GLY A 228 13.41 7.71 8.06
N LEU A 229 12.54 6.70 7.87
CA LEU A 229 12.05 6.29 6.55
C LEU A 229 10.85 7.12 6.13
N ILE A 230 10.87 7.66 4.92
CA ILE A 230 9.73 8.41 4.35
C ILE A 230 8.91 7.44 3.50
N GLU A 231 7.66 7.22 3.91
CA GLU A 231 6.69 6.41 3.17
C GLU A 231 5.53 7.31 2.70
N VAL A 232 5.24 7.26 1.40
CA VAL A 232 4.09 7.93 0.80
C VAL A 232 3.13 6.90 0.20
N ARG A 233 1.87 7.29 -0.02
CA ARG A 233 0.82 6.42 -0.54
C ARG A 233 0.24 7.00 -1.81
N ALA A 234 0.51 6.40 -2.95
CA ALA A 234 -0.04 6.80 -4.23
C ALA A 234 -1.38 6.10 -4.48
N GLU A 235 -2.43 6.85 -4.79
CA GLU A 235 -3.72 6.31 -5.23
C GLU A 235 -3.73 6.28 -6.75
N VAL A 236 -3.72 5.08 -7.33
CA VAL A 236 -3.70 4.87 -8.78
C VAL A 236 -5.09 4.44 -9.24
N MET A 237 -5.60 5.11 -10.27
CA MET A 237 -6.85 4.76 -10.95
C MET A 237 -6.61 4.67 -12.45
N TRP A 238 -7.09 3.59 -13.07
CA TRP A 238 -6.98 3.37 -14.53
C TRP A 238 -5.54 3.55 -15.04
N GLY A 239 -4.57 3.01 -14.29
CA GLY A 239 -3.14 3.11 -14.61
C GLY A 239 -2.50 4.50 -14.41
N LYS A 240 -3.21 5.46 -13.80
CA LYS A 240 -2.73 6.83 -13.56
C LYS A 240 -2.83 7.22 -12.09
N VAL A 241 -1.79 7.88 -11.56
CA VAL A 241 -1.84 8.37 -10.17
C VAL A 241 -2.77 9.58 -10.09
N TYR A 242 -3.77 9.50 -9.22
CA TYR A 242 -4.69 10.58 -8.88
C TYR A 242 -4.11 11.50 -7.82
N LEU A 243 -3.53 10.95 -6.76
CA LEU A 243 -2.83 11.72 -5.73
C LEU A 243 -1.77 10.88 -5.03
N VAL A 244 -0.84 11.54 -4.34
CA VAL A 244 0.10 10.93 -3.41
C VAL A 244 -0.12 11.52 -2.03
N ASN A 245 -0.31 10.68 -1.03
CA ASN A 245 -0.57 11.06 0.35
C ASN A 245 0.65 10.81 1.23
N LEU A 246 1.03 11.80 2.03
CA LEU A 246 2.05 11.71 3.07
C LEU A 246 1.41 11.90 4.45
N ASP A 247 1.69 10.98 5.37
CA ASP A 247 1.26 10.98 6.77
C ASP A 247 -0.25 11.21 7.01
N ALA A 248 -1.09 10.82 6.06
CA ALA A 248 -2.55 11.03 6.12
C ALA A 248 -2.99 12.49 6.13
N THR A 249 -2.08 13.46 6.05
CA THR A 249 -2.36 14.88 6.28
C THR A 249 -1.81 15.77 5.17
N THR A 250 -1.00 15.24 4.26
CA THR A 250 -0.47 16.01 3.12
C THR A 250 -0.83 15.28 1.85
N ILE A 251 -1.40 15.99 0.88
CA ILE A 251 -1.74 15.46 -0.44
C ILE A 251 -0.92 16.21 -1.49
N PHE A 252 -0.14 15.47 -2.28
CA PHE A 252 0.45 15.91 -3.52
C PHE A 252 -0.48 15.53 -4.66
N ARG A 253 -0.98 16.55 -5.37
CA ARG A 253 -1.83 16.38 -6.55
C ARG A 253 -0.96 16.15 -7.78
N ARG A 254 -1.53 15.50 -8.79
CA ARG A 254 -0.89 15.28 -10.09
C ARG A 254 -0.54 16.57 -10.81
N ASP A 255 -1.31 17.63 -10.60
CA ASP A 255 -1.07 18.96 -11.16
C ASP A 255 0.07 19.74 -10.44
N GLY A 256 0.81 19.08 -9.54
CA GLY A 256 1.94 19.66 -8.82
C GLY A 256 1.55 20.50 -7.60
N LYS A 257 0.26 20.62 -7.27
CA LYS A 257 -0.18 21.34 -6.07
C LYS A 257 -0.05 20.46 -4.82
N ILE A 258 0.12 21.13 -3.68
CA ILE A 258 0.22 20.50 -2.36
C ILE A 258 -0.91 21.02 -1.50
N GLU A 259 -1.68 20.11 -0.91
CA GLU A 259 -2.71 20.37 0.08
C GLU A 259 -2.24 19.86 1.43
N ASP A 260 -2.00 20.77 2.38
CA ASP A 260 -1.52 20.45 3.73
C ASP A 260 -2.65 20.59 4.76
N TYR A 261 -3.08 19.47 5.32
CA TYR A 261 -4.17 19.34 6.28
C TYR A 261 -3.69 19.30 7.74
N THR A 262 -2.43 19.63 8.02
CA THR A 262 -1.89 19.62 9.40
C THR A 262 -2.41 20.76 10.29
N SER A 263 -2.96 21.82 9.68
CA SER A 263 -3.58 22.92 10.43
C SER A 263 -5.01 22.59 10.86
N PHE A 264 -5.54 23.29 11.87
CA PHE A 264 -6.95 23.17 12.25
C PHE A 264 -7.89 23.42 11.06
N MET A 265 -7.64 24.47 10.27
CA MET A 265 -8.43 24.78 9.06
C MET A 265 -8.38 23.64 8.05
N GLY A 266 -7.20 23.06 7.82
CA GLY A 266 -7.02 21.91 6.96
C GLY A 266 -7.74 20.67 7.51
N GLY A 267 -7.27 20.14 8.63
CA GLY A 267 -7.71 18.85 9.16
C GLY A 267 -9.17 18.82 9.64
N VAL A 268 -9.72 19.93 10.12
CA VAL A 268 -11.10 20.00 10.66
C VAL A 268 -12.08 20.55 9.63
N LEU A 269 -11.73 21.62 8.91
CA LEU A 269 -12.65 22.29 7.99
C LEU A 269 -12.41 21.93 6.51
N HIS A 270 -11.46 21.04 6.23
CA HIS A 270 -11.06 20.65 4.87
C HIS A 270 -10.66 21.85 3.99
N MET A 271 -10.03 22.85 4.61
CA MET A 271 -9.51 24.07 3.98
C MET A 271 -7.98 24.08 4.07
N PRO A 272 -7.28 23.28 3.26
CA PRO A 272 -5.82 23.23 3.32
C PRO A 272 -5.24 24.56 2.82
N PRO A 273 -4.27 25.17 3.51
CA PRO A 273 -3.44 26.20 2.89
C PRO A 273 -2.71 25.62 1.66
N GLU A 274 -2.64 26.41 0.58
CA GLU A 274 -1.77 26.08 -0.53
C GLU A 274 -0.29 26.21 -0.08
N ALA A 275 0.53 25.22 -0.45
CA ALA A 275 1.99 25.20 -0.26
C ALA A 275 2.51 25.12 1.19
N GLY A 276 2.37 23.94 1.81
CA GLY A 276 3.15 23.59 3.00
C GLY A 276 4.65 23.59 2.70
N LYS A 277 5.38 24.66 3.07
CA LYS A 277 6.85 24.76 2.93
C LYS A 277 7.61 23.58 3.57
N ARG A 278 6.98 22.90 4.53
CA ARG A 278 7.54 21.72 5.23
C ARG A 278 7.89 20.57 4.28
N VAL A 279 7.08 20.38 3.25
CA VAL A 279 7.10 19.18 2.39
C VAL A 279 7.24 19.51 0.91
N SER A 280 7.39 20.79 0.56
CA SER A 280 7.54 21.20 -0.84
C SER A 280 8.79 20.61 -1.48
N TRP A 281 9.87 20.41 -0.72
CA TRP A 281 11.10 19.80 -1.20
C TRP A 281 10.89 18.41 -1.83
N LEU A 282 9.91 17.61 -1.35
CA LEU A 282 9.58 16.32 -1.96
C LEU A 282 9.13 16.46 -3.42
N ARG A 283 8.34 17.49 -3.69
CA ARG A 283 7.91 17.83 -5.06
C ARG A 283 9.03 18.52 -5.82
N ASP A 284 9.60 19.57 -5.24
CA ASP A 284 10.53 20.48 -5.92
C ASP A 284 11.83 19.78 -6.34
N GLU A 285 12.25 18.75 -5.59
CA GLU A 285 13.43 17.94 -5.91
C GLU A 285 13.10 16.67 -6.74
N GLY A 286 11.83 16.42 -7.07
CA GLY A 286 11.42 15.35 -7.99
C GLY A 286 11.12 13.97 -7.35
N TYR A 287 11.06 13.86 -6.02
CA TYR A 287 10.72 12.58 -5.37
C TYR A 287 9.32 12.09 -5.70
N ILE A 288 8.36 13.01 -5.83
CA ILE A 288 6.97 12.67 -6.18
C ILE A 288 6.88 12.11 -7.60
N ASP A 289 7.74 12.53 -8.52
CA ASP A 289 7.75 11.98 -9.89
C ASP A 289 8.16 10.51 -9.89
N CYS A 290 9.18 10.13 -9.11
CA CYS A 290 9.57 8.73 -8.94
C CYS A 290 8.39 7.89 -8.40
N VAL A 291 7.70 8.40 -7.37
CA VAL A 291 6.54 7.73 -6.76
C VAL A 291 5.42 7.54 -7.78
N ILE A 292 5.12 8.55 -8.60
CA ILE A 292 4.12 8.47 -9.66
C ILE A 292 4.52 7.41 -10.69
N GLU A 293 5.75 7.48 -11.21
CA GLU A 293 6.24 6.57 -12.24
C GLU A 293 6.17 5.09 -11.78
N VAL A 294 6.70 4.79 -10.59
CA VAL A 294 6.72 3.41 -10.09
C VAL A 294 5.31 2.88 -9.82
N SER A 295 4.40 3.74 -9.33
CA SER A 295 3.03 3.36 -9.00
C SER A 295 2.18 3.14 -10.25
N GLU A 296 2.32 3.99 -11.27
CA GLU A 296 1.66 3.81 -12.57
C GLU A 296 2.15 2.53 -13.25
N ARG A 297 3.47 2.29 -13.26
CA ARG A 297 4.06 1.07 -13.82
C ARG A 297 3.53 -0.18 -13.13
N LEU A 298 3.44 -0.18 -11.80
CA LEU A 298 2.87 -1.29 -11.04
C LEU A 298 1.42 -1.57 -11.45
N ALA A 299 0.58 -0.52 -11.50
CA ALA A 299 -0.82 -0.68 -11.83
C ALA A 299 -1.05 -1.19 -13.26
N GLN A 300 -0.23 -0.72 -14.21
CA GLN A 300 -0.22 -1.19 -15.58
C GLN A 300 0.20 -2.66 -15.67
N ALA A 301 1.29 -3.06 -15.00
CA ALA A 301 1.74 -4.45 -14.98
C ALA A 301 0.70 -5.40 -14.35
N ALA A 302 -0.06 -4.93 -13.36
CA ALA A 302 -1.12 -5.70 -12.72
C ALA A 302 -2.47 -5.63 -13.45
N HIS A 303 -2.57 -4.83 -14.52
CA HIS A 303 -3.81 -4.56 -15.25
C HIS A 303 -4.98 -4.21 -14.32
N ILE A 304 -4.71 -3.43 -13.26
CA ILE A 304 -5.66 -3.15 -12.18
C ILE A 304 -6.19 -1.72 -12.24
N GLU A 305 -7.50 -1.58 -12.12
CA GLU A 305 -8.21 -0.31 -12.29
C GLU A 305 -8.11 0.62 -11.07
N TYR A 306 -7.91 0.07 -9.87
CA TYR A 306 -7.62 0.88 -8.68
C TYR A 306 -6.70 0.14 -7.71
N VAL A 307 -5.62 0.79 -7.29
CA VAL A 307 -4.67 0.29 -6.30
C VAL A 307 -4.04 1.45 -5.54
N ARG A 308 -3.89 1.29 -4.22
CA ARG A 308 -3.00 2.12 -3.43
C ARG A 308 -1.61 1.49 -3.42
N VAL A 309 -0.57 2.28 -3.67
CA VAL A 309 0.83 1.85 -3.65
C VAL A 309 1.58 2.60 -2.55
N ASP A 310 2.10 1.87 -1.58
CA ASP A 310 2.90 2.43 -0.49
C ASP A 310 4.37 2.40 -0.93
N VAL A 311 4.99 3.58 -1.03
CA VAL A 311 6.31 3.78 -1.64
C VAL A 311 7.26 4.42 -0.63
N PHE A 312 8.42 3.80 -0.45
CA PHE A 312 9.54 4.38 0.27
C PHE A 312 10.33 5.32 -0.64
N ILE A 313 10.76 6.43 -0.06
CA ILE A 313 11.57 7.46 -0.73
C ILE A 313 12.98 7.46 -0.13
N ASP A 314 14.02 7.44 -0.96
CA ASP A 314 15.41 7.61 -0.53
C ASP A 314 15.75 9.09 -0.41
N LYS A 315 15.77 9.61 0.82
CA LYS A 315 16.18 10.99 1.04
C LYS A 315 17.62 11.19 0.58
N GLY A 316 17.84 12.00 -0.45
CA GLY A 316 19.18 12.24 -1.04
C GLY A 316 19.34 11.71 -2.46
N ASP A 317 18.46 10.82 -2.90
CA ASP A 317 18.34 10.41 -4.30
C ASP A 317 16.87 10.43 -4.75
N PRO A 318 16.40 11.50 -5.42
CA PRO A 318 15.01 11.64 -5.84
C PRO A 318 14.55 10.63 -6.88
N LYS A 319 15.48 9.88 -7.48
CA LYS A 319 15.17 8.82 -8.44
C LYS A 319 15.12 7.44 -7.80
N ASN A 320 15.53 7.30 -6.54
CA ASN A 320 15.51 6.04 -5.83
C ASN A 320 14.27 5.96 -4.92
N CYS A 321 13.23 5.30 -5.43
CA CYS A 321 12.03 4.97 -4.68
C CYS A 321 11.70 3.48 -4.84
N ALA A 322 11.07 2.90 -3.83
CA ALA A 322 10.77 1.48 -3.80
C ALA A 322 9.37 1.20 -3.24
N VAL A 323 8.63 0.33 -3.92
CA VAL A 323 7.32 -0.13 -3.46
C VAL A 323 7.52 -1.05 -2.25
N ASN A 324 6.90 -0.70 -1.13
CA ASN A 324 6.88 -1.50 0.10
C ASN A 324 5.72 -2.50 0.09
N GLU A 325 4.53 -2.03 -0.27
CA GLU A 325 3.31 -2.82 -0.35
C GLU A 325 2.26 -2.14 -1.22
N ILE A 326 1.20 -2.87 -1.52
CA ILE A 326 0.00 -2.34 -2.14
C ILE A 326 -1.22 -2.60 -1.26
N SER A 327 -2.31 -1.88 -1.52
CA SER A 327 -3.62 -2.22 -0.98
C SER A 327 -4.72 -2.06 -2.03
N LEU A 328 -5.51 -3.11 -2.21
CA LEU A 328 -6.71 -3.12 -3.07
C LEU A 328 -7.97 -2.86 -2.24
N THR A 329 -7.84 -2.92 -0.91
CA THR A 329 -8.92 -2.71 0.07
C THR A 329 -8.59 -1.59 1.06
N SER A 330 -7.95 -0.52 0.58
CA SER A 330 -7.63 0.64 1.40
C SER A 330 -8.89 1.29 1.99
N GLY A 331 -8.79 1.75 3.24
CA GLY A 331 -9.81 2.55 3.91
C GLY A 331 -9.23 3.84 4.50
N TYR A 332 -8.24 4.42 3.82
CA TYR A 332 -7.52 5.61 4.27
C TYR A 332 -8.40 6.87 4.19
N VAL A 333 -7.93 7.95 4.81
CA VAL A 333 -8.61 9.25 4.81
C VAL A 333 -8.04 10.12 3.70
N TYR A 334 -8.91 10.71 2.88
CA TYR A 334 -8.51 11.56 1.75
C TYR A 334 -9.21 12.93 1.75
N TYR A 335 -9.76 13.35 2.89
CA TYR A 335 -10.35 14.68 3.08
C TYR A 335 -11.37 15.08 2.00
N GLY A 336 -12.20 14.14 1.54
CA GLY A 336 -13.20 14.36 0.49
C GLY A 336 -12.74 14.03 -0.92
N HIS A 337 -11.45 13.71 -1.13
CA HIS A 337 -11.00 13.13 -2.41
C HIS A 337 -11.56 11.72 -2.62
N GLU A 338 -11.93 10.97 -1.58
CA GLU A 338 -12.51 9.62 -1.69
C GLU A 338 -13.79 9.59 -2.53
N GLU A 339 -14.68 10.58 -2.37
CA GLU A 339 -15.91 10.71 -3.17
C GLU A 339 -15.60 10.99 -4.64
N ARG A 340 -14.50 11.68 -4.91
CA ARG A 340 -14.08 12.04 -6.26
C ARG A 340 -13.40 10.87 -6.95
N MET A 341 -12.52 10.18 -6.23
CA MET A 341 -11.87 8.96 -6.71
C MET A 341 -12.91 7.88 -7.01
N VAL A 342 -13.86 7.63 -6.11
CA VAL A 342 -14.89 6.61 -6.37
C VAL A 342 -15.73 6.95 -7.60
N ASN A 343 -16.03 8.22 -7.86
CA ASN A 343 -16.77 8.60 -9.07
C ASN A 343 -15.99 8.27 -10.35
N LEU A 344 -14.66 8.49 -10.39
CA LEU A 344 -13.83 8.10 -11.55
C LEU A 344 -13.76 6.58 -11.69
N TRP A 345 -13.68 5.86 -10.58
CA TRP A 345 -13.63 4.41 -10.57
C TRP A 345 -14.97 3.78 -11.01
N ILE A 346 -16.11 4.27 -10.50
CA ILE A 346 -17.43 3.80 -10.90
C ILE A 346 -17.71 4.13 -12.36
N ASP A 347 -17.39 5.35 -12.82
CA ASP A 347 -17.71 5.77 -14.19
C ASP A 347 -17.05 4.82 -15.21
N GLY A 348 -15.78 4.48 -15.01
CA GLY A 348 -15.09 3.53 -15.88
C GLY A 348 -15.66 2.11 -15.81
N LEU A 349 -16.03 1.62 -14.61
CA LEU A 349 -16.62 0.28 -14.44
C LEU A 349 -18.03 0.18 -15.04
N VAL A 350 -18.92 1.09 -14.68
CA VAL A 350 -20.35 1.06 -15.08
C VAL A 350 -20.51 1.31 -16.57
N ASN A 351 -19.78 2.29 -17.12
CA ASN A 351 -19.84 2.61 -18.54
C ASN A 351 -18.92 1.72 -19.40
N LYS A 352 -18.23 0.75 -18.78
CA LYS A 352 -17.26 -0.15 -19.44
C LYS A 352 -16.26 0.62 -20.30
N ARG A 353 -15.72 1.72 -19.77
CA ARG A 353 -14.63 2.48 -20.38
C ARG A 353 -13.32 1.77 -20.11
N TYR A 354 -13.14 0.60 -20.69
CA TYR A 354 -11.90 -0.17 -20.63
C TYR A 354 -11.95 -1.28 -21.67
N LYS A 355 -10.79 -1.87 -21.95
CA LYS A 355 -10.67 -3.14 -22.67
C LYS A 355 -10.39 -4.24 -21.66
N VAL A 356 -10.84 -5.46 -21.96
CA VAL A 356 -10.45 -6.62 -21.15
C VAL A 356 -9.12 -7.14 -21.70
N PHE A 357 -8.15 -7.31 -20.81
CA PHE A 357 -6.87 -7.92 -21.12
C PHE A 357 -7.07 -9.44 -21.28
N GLU A 358 -6.92 -9.97 -22.49
CA GLU A 358 -7.19 -11.38 -22.78
C GLU A 358 -6.07 -12.28 -22.22
N THR A 359 -6.31 -12.86 -21.04
CA THR A 359 -5.36 -13.76 -20.37
C THR A 359 -6.09 -14.71 -19.41
N ASP A 360 -5.52 -15.90 -19.20
CA ASP A 360 -5.87 -16.85 -18.15
C ASP A 360 -4.85 -16.88 -17.00
N ILE A 361 -3.72 -16.18 -17.15
CA ILE A 361 -2.65 -16.13 -16.17
C ILE A 361 -3.13 -15.36 -14.93
N PRO A 362 -2.93 -15.87 -13.70
CA PRO A 362 -3.25 -15.13 -12.48
C PRO A 362 -2.47 -13.81 -12.39
N VAL A 363 -3.09 -12.75 -11.88
CA VAL A 363 -2.47 -11.40 -11.84
C VAL A 363 -1.09 -11.41 -11.18
N HIS A 364 -0.94 -12.13 -10.06
CA HIS A 364 0.32 -12.21 -9.30
C HIS A 364 1.43 -13.01 -10.01
N GLU A 365 1.11 -13.67 -11.13
CA GLU A 365 2.05 -14.42 -11.96
C GLU A 365 2.37 -13.71 -13.29
N LEU A 366 1.72 -12.59 -13.58
CA LEU A 366 1.96 -11.81 -14.80
C LEU A 366 3.40 -11.30 -14.88
N LYS A 367 3.88 -11.18 -16.13
CA LYS A 367 5.19 -10.65 -16.47
C LYS A 367 5.04 -9.64 -17.60
N SER A 368 5.48 -8.41 -17.38
CA SER A 368 5.62 -7.41 -18.42
C SER A 368 6.60 -7.92 -19.48
N ALA A 369 6.21 -7.80 -20.75
CA ALA A 369 6.99 -8.22 -21.91
C ALA A 369 8.26 -7.38 -22.10
#